data_AF-A0A937BLZ1-F1
#
_entry.id   AF-A0A937BLZ1-F1
#
_cell.length_a   1.000
_cell.length_b   1.000
_cell.length_c   1.000
_cell.angle_alpha   90.00
_cell.angle_beta   90.00
_cell.angle_gamma   90.00
#
_symmetry.space_group_name_H-M   'P 1'
#
loop_
_entity.id
_entity.type
_entity.pdbx_description
1 polymer ?
#
loop_
_entity_poly.entity_id
_entity_poly.type
_entity_poly.pdbx_seq_one_letter_code
_entity_poly.pdbx_strand_id
1 'polypeptide(L)'
;MSLPKKLVLPILCWLIPQVNGFGGVRPLFATYTFGMNLMTGLNNELFTLFVVKEFEGQIISSTPITRGQFMQQAQGAMESKANPSGQNLFRKYEVASCLPPEEYRDGFPVIPDCGIFDEIWKLRFWEYPYKLASGQQPGKGWAENPTTPSARQMLLLSDYGIYELHSIACGEELFRLLKDIGDPDWVDNYRKGY
;
A
#
# COMPACT_ATOMS: atom_id res chain seq x y z
N MET A 1 20.74 -71.17 -9.58
CA MET A 1 21.36 -69.82 -9.50
C MET A 1 20.70 -68.96 -10.57
N SER A 2 19.84 -68.05 -10.13
CA SER A 2 18.89 -67.28 -10.95
C SER A 2 19.33 -65.81 -10.94
N LEU A 3 19.53 -65.21 -12.11
CA LEU A 3 19.67 -63.77 -12.29
C LEU A 3 18.36 -63.23 -12.88
N PRO A 4 17.64 -62.31 -12.22
CA PRO A 4 16.47 -61.70 -12.83
C PRO A 4 16.86 -60.49 -13.70
N LYS A 5 16.21 -60.44 -14.87
CA LYS A 5 16.22 -59.35 -15.85
C LYS A 5 15.67 -58.06 -15.21
N LYS A 6 16.39 -56.94 -15.37
CA LYS A 6 15.92 -55.61 -14.97
C LYS A 6 14.80 -55.15 -15.91
N LEU A 7 13.60 -55.00 -15.37
CA LEU A 7 12.43 -54.40 -16.01
C LEU A 7 12.54 -52.88 -15.88
N VAL A 8 12.66 -52.17 -17.01
CA VAL A 8 12.61 -50.70 -17.06
C VAL A 8 11.15 -50.31 -17.28
N LEU A 9 10.53 -49.69 -16.25
CA LEU A 9 9.20 -49.06 -16.37
C LEU A 9 9.34 -47.67 -17.01
N PRO A 10 8.56 -47.32 -18.05
CA PRO A 10 8.45 -45.93 -18.48
C PRO A 10 7.48 -45.18 -17.55
N ILE A 11 7.95 -44.09 -16.96
CA ILE A 11 7.14 -43.15 -16.19
C ILE A 11 6.29 -42.35 -17.18
N LEU A 12 5.00 -42.64 -17.21
CA LEU A 12 4.00 -41.85 -17.94
C LEU A 12 3.77 -40.54 -17.15
N CYS A 13 4.34 -39.43 -17.61
CA CYS A 13 4.03 -38.10 -17.11
C CYS A 13 2.55 -37.78 -17.39
N TRP A 14 1.73 -37.79 -16.34
CA TRP A 14 0.38 -37.26 -16.39
C TRP A 14 0.44 -35.73 -16.51
N LEU A 15 -0.09 -35.21 -17.61
CA LEU A 15 -0.46 -33.80 -17.77
C LEU A 15 -1.59 -33.49 -16.78
N ILE A 16 -1.25 -32.87 -15.65
CA ILE A 16 -2.24 -32.25 -14.76
C ILE A 16 -2.51 -30.85 -15.32
N PRO A 17 -3.74 -30.52 -15.74
CA PRO A 17 -4.07 -29.14 -16.08
C PRO A 17 -4.01 -28.31 -14.79
N GLN A 18 -3.12 -27.31 -14.79
CA GLN A 18 -3.01 -26.30 -13.74
C GLN A 18 -4.30 -25.48 -13.74
N VAL A 19 -5.23 -25.79 -12.82
CA VAL A 19 -6.35 -24.91 -12.50
C VAL A 19 -5.79 -23.76 -11.66
N ASN A 20 -5.25 -22.73 -12.32
CA ASN A 20 -4.96 -21.46 -11.67
C ASN A 20 -6.26 -20.69 -11.49
N GLY A 21 -6.89 -20.91 -10.35
CA GLY A 21 -8.07 -20.19 -9.91
C GLY A 21 -8.14 -20.22 -8.40
N PHE A 22 -7.21 -19.54 -7.73
CA PHE A 22 -7.37 -19.19 -6.32
C PHE A 22 -8.52 -18.18 -6.19
N GLY A 23 -9.74 -18.68 -6.23
CA GLY A 23 -10.92 -17.96 -5.74
C GLY A 23 -10.82 -17.89 -4.22
N GLY A 24 -10.22 -16.82 -3.70
CA GLY A 24 -10.23 -16.53 -2.27
C GLY A 24 -11.67 -16.52 -1.75
N VAL A 25 -11.91 -17.16 -0.61
CA VAL A 25 -13.21 -17.18 0.07
C VAL A 25 -13.63 -15.72 0.33
N ARG A 26 -14.66 -15.24 -0.37
CA ARG A 26 -15.20 -13.90 -0.14
C ARG A 26 -15.89 -13.88 1.23
N PRO A 27 -15.63 -12.90 2.09
CA PRO A 27 -16.28 -12.82 3.39
C PRO A 27 -17.80 -12.65 3.21
N LEU A 28 -18.59 -13.41 3.95
CA LEU A 28 -20.06 -13.37 3.92
C LEU A 28 -20.64 -12.12 4.59
N PHE A 29 -19.79 -11.24 5.11
CA PHE A 29 -20.15 -10.01 5.79
C PHE A 29 -19.19 -8.89 5.38
N ALA A 30 -19.64 -7.65 5.55
CA ALA A 30 -18.82 -6.49 5.24
C ALA A 30 -17.62 -6.40 6.17
N THR A 31 -16.44 -6.18 5.60
CA THR A 31 -15.18 -5.99 6.31
C THR A 31 -14.81 -4.52 6.36
N TYR A 32 -13.86 -4.17 7.23
CA TYR A 32 -13.30 -2.84 7.29
C TYR A 32 -11.79 -2.91 7.08
N THR A 33 -11.26 -2.00 6.29
CA THR A 33 -9.83 -1.85 5.99
C THR A 33 -9.45 -0.38 6.05
N PHE A 34 -8.15 -0.10 6.06
CA PHE A 34 -7.70 1.26 5.78
C PHE A 34 -7.63 1.49 4.28
N GLY A 35 -7.80 2.74 3.86
CA GLY A 35 -7.62 3.13 2.47
C GLY A 35 -6.97 4.48 2.29
N MET A 36 -6.45 4.73 1.09
CA MET A 36 -5.87 6.02 0.70
C MET A 36 -6.15 6.33 -0.77
N ASN A 37 -6.37 7.61 -1.10
CA ASN A 37 -6.29 8.09 -2.48
C ASN A 37 -5.40 9.34 -2.59
N LEU A 38 -5.10 9.75 -3.83
CA LEU A 38 -4.21 10.86 -4.14
C LEU A 38 -4.94 12.22 -4.25
N MET A 39 -6.19 12.27 -3.81
CA MET A 39 -6.98 13.51 -3.74
C MET A 39 -6.64 14.26 -2.46
N THR A 40 -6.67 15.59 -2.52
CA THR A 40 -6.43 16.45 -1.36
C THR A 40 -7.45 16.16 -0.26
N GLY A 41 -6.96 15.94 0.96
CA GLY A 41 -7.75 15.49 2.09
C GLY A 41 -7.95 16.54 3.17
N LEU A 42 -8.20 16.05 4.39
CA LEU A 42 -8.33 16.86 5.59
C LEU A 42 -7.04 17.64 5.87
N ASN A 43 -7.14 18.79 6.55
CA ASN A 43 -5.98 19.59 6.99
C ASN A 43 -5.01 20.00 5.87
N ASN A 44 -5.49 20.16 4.64
CA ASN A 44 -4.68 20.46 3.44
C ASN A 44 -3.63 19.39 3.10
N GLU A 45 -3.86 18.15 3.53
CA GLU A 45 -3.04 17.02 3.07
C GLU A 45 -3.22 16.82 1.56
N LEU A 46 -2.15 16.44 0.87
CA LEU A 46 -2.14 16.20 -0.58
C LEU A 46 -2.56 14.77 -0.97
N PHE A 47 -3.17 14.07 -0.01
CA PHE A 47 -3.76 12.74 -0.11
C PHE A 47 -4.90 12.64 0.93
N THR A 48 -5.75 11.63 0.81
CA THR A 48 -6.82 11.38 1.79
C THR A 48 -6.71 9.96 2.33
N LEU A 49 -6.83 9.80 3.65
CA LEU A 49 -6.85 8.51 4.34
C LEU A 49 -8.28 8.17 4.78
N PHE A 50 -8.60 6.89 4.82
CA PHE A 50 -9.95 6.41 5.09
C PHE A 50 -9.96 5.19 6.02
N VAL A 51 -11.05 5.05 6.77
CA VAL A 51 -11.59 3.74 7.14
C VAL A 51 -12.60 3.35 6.07
N VAL A 52 -12.33 2.26 5.36
CA VAL A 52 -13.13 1.75 4.24
C VAL A 52 -13.96 0.58 4.73
N LYS A 53 -15.22 0.52 4.31
CA LYS A 53 -16.09 -0.64 4.49
C LYS A 53 -16.28 -1.31 3.14
N GLU A 54 -15.95 -2.60 3.07
CA GLU A 54 -15.97 -3.39 1.84
C GLU A 54 -16.94 -4.55 1.97
N PHE A 55 -17.66 -4.88 0.89
CA PHE A 55 -18.49 -6.06 0.79
C PHE A 55 -18.35 -6.66 -0.61
N GLU A 56 -18.06 -7.97 -0.68
CA GLU A 56 -17.83 -8.68 -1.95
C GLU A 56 -16.76 -8.03 -2.86
N GLY A 57 -15.75 -7.38 -2.27
CA GLY A 57 -14.68 -6.69 -2.99
C GLY A 57 -15.08 -5.29 -3.52
N GLN A 58 -16.24 -4.78 -3.14
CA GLN A 58 -16.68 -3.43 -3.48
C GLN A 58 -16.66 -2.53 -2.25
N ILE A 59 -16.19 -1.30 -2.43
CA ILE A 59 -16.28 -0.25 -1.42
C ILE A 59 -17.72 0.20 -1.33
N ILE A 60 -18.35 -0.04 -0.18
CA ILE A 60 -19.74 0.36 0.11
C ILE A 60 -19.80 1.62 0.99
N SER A 61 -18.70 1.99 1.65
CA SER A 61 -18.57 3.23 2.40
C SER A 61 -17.10 3.55 2.65
N SER A 62 -16.76 4.84 2.71
CA SER A 62 -15.42 5.32 3.06
C SER A 62 -15.54 6.55 3.96
N THR A 63 -14.97 6.49 5.16
CA THR A 63 -14.96 7.60 6.11
C THR A 63 -13.57 8.20 6.18
N PRO A 64 -13.38 9.49 5.80
CA PRO A 64 -12.06 10.10 5.86
C PRO A 64 -11.58 10.25 7.32
N ILE A 65 -10.28 10.03 7.54
CA ILE A 65 -9.61 10.18 8.83
C ILE A 65 -8.36 11.03 8.69
N THR A 66 -7.90 11.63 9.78
CA THR A 66 -6.66 12.41 9.77
C THR A 66 -5.44 11.50 9.75
N ARG A 67 -4.28 12.02 9.30
CA ARG A 67 -2.97 11.35 9.38
C ARG A 67 -2.68 10.84 10.79
N GLY A 68 -2.89 11.68 11.82
CA GLY A 68 -2.71 11.27 13.22
C GLY A 68 -3.66 10.14 13.65
N GLN A 69 -4.93 10.17 13.26
CA GLN A 69 -5.87 9.07 13.54
C GLN A 69 -5.42 7.77 12.87
N PHE A 70 -5.01 7.84 11.59
CA PHE A 70 -4.47 6.69 10.89
C PHE A 70 -3.24 6.13 11.59
N MET A 71 -2.27 6.98 11.96
CA MET A 71 -1.05 6.54 12.64
C MET A 71 -1.36 5.81 13.95
N GLN A 72 -2.25 6.34 14.77
CA GLN A 72 -2.65 5.71 16.04
C GLN A 72 -3.39 4.39 15.81
N GLN A 73 -4.35 4.36 14.87
CA GLN A 73 -5.15 3.16 14.62
C GLN A 73 -4.36 2.05 13.90
N ALA A 74 -3.49 2.39 12.94
CA ALA A 74 -2.66 1.43 12.21
C ALA A 74 -1.56 0.82 13.08
N GLN A 75 -1.07 1.54 14.09
CA GLN A 75 -0.14 0.99 15.10
C GLN A 75 -0.83 0.14 16.16
N GLY A 76 -2.17 0.14 16.21
CA GLY A 76 -2.94 -0.55 17.25
C GLY A 76 -3.04 0.22 18.57
N ALA A 77 -2.62 1.49 18.60
CA ALA A 77 -2.67 2.36 19.77
C ALA A 77 -4.07 2.95 20.01
N MET A 78 -4.92 2.94 18.99
CA MET A 78 -6.32 3.39 19.04
C MET A 78 -7.23 2.32 18.43
N GLU A 79 -8.38 2.08 19.06
CA GLU A 79 -9.38 1.16 18.53
C GLU A 79 -9.80 1.56 17.10
N SER A 80 -9.95 0.56 16.24
CA SER A 80 -10.41 0.77 14.87
C SER A 80 -11.13 -0.45 14.33
N LYS A 81 -12.21 -0.21 13.60
CA LYS A 81 -12.88 -1.27 12.83
C LYS A 81 -11.96 -1.87 11.77
N ALA A 82 -11.02 -1.06 11.23
CA ALA A 82 -10.04 -1.49 10.24
C ALA A 82 -8.83 -2.22 10.85
N ASN A 83 -8.68 -2.21 12.18
CA ASN A 83 -7.64 -2.94 12.91
C ASN A 83 -8.21 -3.51 14.23
N PRO A 84 -9.16 -4.45 14.16
CA PRO A 84 -9.87 -4.92 15.36
C PRO A 84 -8.96 -5.71 16.30
N SER A 85 -7.86 -6.26 15.82
CA SER A 85 -6.88 -6.98 16.64
C SER A 85 -5.90 -6.05 17.37
N GLY A 86 -5.90 -4.75 17.09
CA GLY A 86 -4.98 -3.80 17.69
C GLY A 86 -3.50 -4.12 17.42
N GLN A 87 -3.18 -4.76 16.29
CA GLN A 87 -1.80 -5.10 15.96
C GLN A 87 -1.11 -3.92 15.26
N ASN A 88 0.22 -3.85 15.32
CA ASN A 88 0.96 -2.88 14.54
C ASN A 88 1.03 -3.31 13.06
N LEU A 89 0.23 -2.68 12.21
CA LEU A 89 0.13 -3.02 10.79
C LEU A 89 1.37 -2.60 10.00
N PHE A 90 2.06 -1.52 10.39
CA PHE A 90 3.34 -1.17 9.76
C PHE A 90 4.38 -2.26 9.98
N ARG A 91 4.38 -2.92 11.14
CA ARG A 91 5.24 -4.08 11.39
C ARG A 91 4.80 -5.29 10.58
N LYS A 92 3.50 -5.57 10.55
CA LYS A 92 2.93 -6.70 9.78
C LYS A 92 3.29 -6.63 8.29
N TYR A 93 3.26 -5.43 7.71
CA TYR A 93 3.51 -5.22 6.28
C TYR A 93 4.91 -4.62 5.99
N GLU A 94 5.81 -4.63 6.97
CA GLU A 94 7.21 -4.24 6.81
C GLU A 94 7.42 -2.80 6.29
N VAL A 95 6.56 -1.86 6.70
CA VAL A 95 6.72 -0.43 6.38
C VAL A 95 7.76 0.17 7.34
N ALA A 96 9.03 -0.13 7.09
CA ALA A 96 10.14 0.15 8.01
C ALA A 96 10.27 1.65 8.37
N SER A 97 9.95 2.54 7.43
CA SER A 97 9.97 4.00 7.61
C SER A 97 8.96 4.50 8.65
N CYS A 98 7.95 3.69 9.01
CA CYS A 98 6.96 3.98 10.04
C CYS A 98 7.15 3.13 11.30
N LEU A 99 8.32 2.52 11.48
CA LEU A 99 8.69 1.77 12.67
C LEU A 99 9.74 2.52 13.51
N PRO A 100 9.74 2.33 14.83
CA PRO A 100 10.75 2.94 15.69
C PRO A 100 12.13 2.32 15.39
N PRO A 101 13.22 3.07 15.61
CA PRO A 101 14.57 2.50 15.53
C PRO A 101 14.67 1.24 16.41
N GLU A 102 15.50 0.27 15.98
CA GLU A 102 15.53 -1.05 16.62
C GLU A 102 15.87 -1.00 18.12
N GLU A 103 16.65 -0.01 18.53
CA GLU A 103 17.01 0.26 19.94
C GLU A 103 15.82 0.62 20.85
N TYR A 104 14.67 0.98 20.28
CA TYR A 104 13.42 1.26 21.02
C TYR A 104 12.40 0.10 20.94
N ARG A 105 12.85 -1.11 20.55
CA ARG A 105 11.98 -2.31 20.42
C ARG A 105 11.39 -2.81 21.72
N ASP A 106 12.03 -2.53 22.86
CA ASP A 106 11.62 -3.01 24.19
C ASP A 106 10.45 -2.20 24.80
N GLY A 107 9.89 -1.27 24.03
CA GLY A 107 8.61 -0.63 24.32
C GLY A 107 7.61 -0.80 23.18
N PHE A 108 6.37 -0.39 23.42
CA PHE A 108 5.42 -0.06 22.36
C PHE A 108 5.45 1.47 22.13
N PRO A 109 6.56 2.09 21.66
CA PRO A 109 6.51 3.51 21.37
C PRO A 109 5.56 3.70 20.20
N VAL A 110 4.48 4.44 20.46
CA VAL A 110 3.57 4.88 19.42
C VAL A 110 4.21 6.09 18.76
N ILE A 111 4.53 5.96 17.48
CA ILE A 111 5.12 7.07 16.73
C ILE A 111 3.97 7.98 16.28
N PRO A 112 4.03 9.29 16.55
CA PRO A 112 2.96 10.19 16.15
C PRO A 112 2.84 10.31 14.62
N ASP A 113 3.95 10.11 13.91
CA ASP A 113 4.04 10.33 12.48
C ASP A 113 5.24 9.62 11.81
N CYS A 114 5.18 9.37 10.51
CA CYS A 114 6.33 8.89 9.72
C CYS A 114 6.51 9.67 8.42
N GLY A 115 7.78 9.88 8.04
CA GLY A 115 8.15 10.75 6.92
C GLY A 115 7.65 10.29 5.55
N ILE A 116 7.17 9.05 5.41
CA ILE A 116 6.62 8.54 4.17
C ILE A 116 5.42 9.36 3.67
N PHE A 117 4.61 9.87 4.60
CA PHE A 117 3.43 10.65 4.27
C PHE A 117 3.79 12.02 3.66
N ASP A 118 4.99 12.53 3.95
CA ASP A 118 5.52 13.76 3.35
C ASP A 118 6.03 13.53 1.92
N GLU A 119 6.09 12.27 1.46
CA GLU A 119 6.53 11.87 0.13
C GLU A 119 5.35 11.51 -0.80
N ILE A 120 4.19 11.14 -0.25
CA ILE A 120 3.02 10.67 -1.05
C ILE A 120 2.60 11.66 -2.13
N TRP A 121 2.65 12.96 -1.84
CA TRP A 121 2.27 13.99 -2.81
C TRP A 121 3.10 13.93 -4.09
N LYS A 122 4.35 13.44 -3.99
CA LYS A 122 5.27 13.33 -5.13
C LYS A 122 4.79 12.33 -6.17
N LEU A 123 3.92 11.38 -5.80
CA LEU A 123 3.25 10.51 -6.76
C LEU A 123 2.37 11.31 -7.73
N ARG A 124 1.73 12.39 -7.26
CA ARG A 124 0.75 13.14 -8.07
C ARG A 124 1.34 14.36 -8.77
N PHE A 125 2.29 15.04 -8.15
CA PHE A 125 2.78 16.32 -8.66
C PHE A 125 4.25 16.25 -9.09
N TRP A 126 4.60 16.98 -10.16
CA TRP A 126 5.98 17.19 -10.58
C TRP A 126 6.73 18.16 -9.63
N GLU A 127 6.01 19.10 -9.06
CA GLU A 127 6.51 20.15 -8.14
C GLU A 127 5.51 20.35 -7.01
N TYR A 128 6.00 20.76 -5.84
CA TYR A 128 5.14 20.99 -4.68
C TYR A 128 4.00 21.99 -5.02
N PRO A 129 2.72 21.63 -4.81
CA PRO A 129 1.59 22.39 -5.38
C PRO A 129 1.22 23.65 -4.59
N TYR A 130 1.78 23.87 -3.41
CA TYR A 130 1.50 25.05 -2.59
C TYR A 130 2.63 26.07 -2.66
N LYS A 131 2.25 27.35 -2.60
CA LYS A 131 3.20 28.46 -2.53
C LYS A 131 3.97 28.36 -1.22
N LEU A 132 5.29 28.30 -1.32
CA LEU A 132 6.18 28.35 -0.18
C LEU A 132 6.44 29.79 0.26
N ALA A 133 6.98 29.95 1.47
CA ALA A 133 7.43 31.25 1.95
C ALA A 133 8.53 31.83 1.06
N SER A 134 8.65 33.15 1.01
CA SER A 134 9.65 33.84 0.18
C SER A 134 11.05 33.30 0.45
N GLY A 135 11.76 32.86 -0.60
CA GLY A 135 13.11 32.31 -0.53
C GLY A 135 13.20 30.79 -0.47
N GLN A 136 12.09 30.05 -0.35
CA GLN A 136 12.09 28.60 -0.44
C GLN A 136 11.84 28.13 -1.88
N GLN A 137 12.66 27.19 -2.35
CA GLN A 137 12.41 26.52 -3.63
C GLN A 137 11.38 25.40 -3.43
N PRO A 138 10.39 25.26 -4.33
CA PRO A 138 9.42 24.20 -4.26
C PRO A 138 10.12 22.84 -4.40
N GLY A 139 9.72 21.89 -3.55
CA GLY A 139 10.24 20.53 -3.62
C GLY A 139 9.91 19.90 -4.97
N LYS A 140 10.79 19.02 -5.45
CA LYS A 140 10.55 18.23 -6.67
C LYS A 140 9.77 16.96 -6.33
N GLY A 141 8.69 16.73 -7.06
CA GLY A 141 7.94 15.49 -7.01
C GLY A 141 8.40 14.47 -8.06
N TRP A 142 7.63 13.40 -8.23
CA TRP A 142 8.00 12.26 -9.06
C TRP A 142 7.07 12.06 -10.26
N ALA A 143 5.89 12.68 -10.25
CA ALA A 143 4.99 12.64 -11.37
C ALA A 143 5.61 13.31 -12.60
N GLU A 144 5.35 12.77 -13.78
CA GLU A 144 5.84 13.31 -15.06
C GLU A 144 5.11 14.61 -15.44
N ASN A 145 3.82 14.71 -15.13
CA ASN A 145 3.02 15.91 -15.44
C ASN A 145 2.86 16.82 -14.20
N PRO A 146 2.52 18.11 -14.39
CA PRO A 146 2.43 19.07 -13.29
C PRO A 146 1.51 18.66 -12.13
N THR A 147 0.37 18.06 -12.43
CA THR A 147 -0.70 17.79 -11.45
C THR A 147 -1.24 16.36 -11.45
N THR A 148 -0.66 15.50 -12.29
CA THR A 148 -1.09 14.11 -12.48
C THR A 148 0.11 13.21 -12.84
N PRO A 149 0.07 11.92 -12.49
CA PRO A 149 1.02 10.94 -13.05
C PRO A 149 0.83 10.80 -14.57
N SER A 150 1.84 10.32 -15.29
CA SER A 150 1.65 9.89 -16.69
C SER A 150 0.90 8.57 -16.78
N ALA A 151 0.49 8.19 -18.00
CA ALA A 151 -0.20 6.92 -18.22
C ALA A 151 0.62 5.71 -17.73
N ARG A 152 1.95 5.73 -17.88
CA ARG A 152 2.82 4.66 -17.39
C ARG A 152 2.89 4.63 -15.86
N GLN A 153 3.00 5.79 -15.24
CA GLN A 153 2.96 5.90 -13.78
C GLN A 153 1.60 5.46 -13.22
N MET A 154 0.50 5.73 -13.93
CA MET A 154 -0.82 5.22 -13.57
C MET A 154 -0.92 3.69 -13.69
N LEU A 155 -0.25 3.07 -14.67
CA LEU A 155 -0.18 1.60 -14.76
C LEU A 155 0.54 1.02 -13.53
N LEU A 156 1.65 1.60 -13.10
CA LEU A 156 2.35 1.18 -11.87
C LEU A 156 1.45 1.35 -10.63
N LEU A 157 0.69 2.45 -10.55
CA LEU A 157 -0.24 2.69 -9.45
C LEU A 157 -1.46 1.74 -9.47
N SER A 158 -1.83 1.25 -10.65
CA SER A 158 -2.97 0.32 -10.80
C SER A 158 -2.73 -1.02 -10.11
N ASP A 159 -1.47 -1.44 -9.95
CA ASP A 159 -1.11 -2.64 -9.18
C ASP A 159 -1.54 -2.53 -7.71
N TYR A 160 -1.66 -1.31 -7.17
CA TYR A 160 -2.13 -1.02 -5.81
C TYR A 160 -3.64 -0.72 -5.75
N GLY A 161 -4.36 -0.90 -6.86
CA GLY A 161 -5.78 -0.56 -6.99
C GLY A 161 -6.06 0.92 -7.28
N ILE A 162 -5.05 1.70 -7.66
CA ILE A 162 -5.21 3.13 -8.02
C ILE A 162 -5.28 3.27 -9.54
N TYR A 163 -6.50 3.13 -10.09
CA TYR A 163 -6.76 3.27 -11.53
C TYR A 163 -6.96 4.73 -11.96
N GLU A 164 -7.42 5.57 -11.03
CA GLU A 164 -7.61 7.00 -11.16
C GLU A 164 -7.20 7.70 -9.85
N LEU A 165 -7.02 9.02 -9.86
CA LEU A 165 -6.57 9.75 -8.65
C LEU A 165 -7.50 9.60 -7.44
N HIS A 166 -8.79 9.38 -7.69
CA HIS A 166 -9.79 9.20 -6.65
C HIS A 166 -9.97 7.73 -6.25
N SER A 167 -9.36 6.78 -6.96
CA SER A 167 -9.35 5.36 -6.59
C SER A 167 -8.66 5.19 -5.24
N ILE A 168 -9.19 4.28 -4.44
CA ILE A 168 -8.72 4.05 -3.07
C ILE A 168 -7.90 2.75 -3.06
N ALA A 169 -6.60 2.84 -2.77
CA ALA A 169 -5.81 1.67 -2.40
C ALA A 169 -6.27 1.19 -1.03
N CYS A 170 -6.66 -0.07 -0.92
CA CYS A 170 -7.29 -0.64 0.29
C CYS A 170 -6.44 -1.73 0.93
N GLY A 171 -6.52 -1.83 2.25
CA GLY A 171 -5.97 -2.96 3.01
C GLY A 171 -4.48 -3.16 2.77
N GLU A 172 -4.11 -4.38 2.36
CA GLU A 172 -2.71 -4.76 2.09
C GLU A 172 -2.06 -3.91 1.00
N GLU A 173 -2.80 -3.55 -0.06
CA GLU A 173 -2.27 -2.74 -1.17
C GLU A 173 -1.85 -1.34 -0.73
N LEU A 174 -2.56 -0.75 0.23
CA LEU A 174 -2.14 0.51 0.83
C LEU A 174 -0.78 0.36 1.53
N PHE A 175 -0.62 -0.65 2.38
CA PHE A 175 0.63 -0.81 3.12
C PHE A 175 1.78 -1.24 2.20
N ARG A 176 1.50 -2.01 1.14
CA ARG A 176 2.47 -2.32 0.09
C ARG A 176 2.93 -1.04 -0.61
N LEU A 177 2.01 -0.14 -0.97
CA LEU A 177 2.35 1.16 -1.54
C LEU A 177 3.22 1.99 -0.58
N LEU A 178 2.86 2.07 0.70
CA LEU A 178 3.64 2.80 1.71
C LEU A 178 5.06 2.22 1.89
N LYS A 179 5.19 0.89 1.81
CA LYS A 179 6.49 0.22 1.82
C LYS A 179 7.32 0.63 0.60
N ASP A 180 6.74 0.54 -0.59
CA ASP A 180 7.41 0.76 -1.86
C ASP A 180 7.80 2.23 -2.09
N ILE A 181 7.01 3.21 -1.62
CA ILE A 181 7.40 4.64 -1.60
C ILE A 181 8.69 4.85 -0.79
N GLY A 182 8.96 3.99 0.19
CA GLY A 182 10.16 4.04 1.02
C GLY A 182 11.38 3.38 0.38
N ASP A 183 11.19 2.69 -0.75
CA ASP A 183 12.25 2.00 -1.50
C ASP A 183 12.78 2.91 -2.63
N PRO A 184 14.06 3.31 -2.59
CA PRO A 184 14.65 4.16 -3.62
C PRO A 184 14.64 3.52 -5.02
N ASP A 185 14.72 2.19 -5.13
CA ASP A 185 14.71 1.50 -6.43
C ASP A 185 13.32 1.56 -7.05
N TRP A 186 12.28 1.39 -6.24
CA TRP A 186 10.89 1.57 -6.68
C TRP A 186 10.64 3.02 -7.11
N VAL A 187 11.09 4.00 -6.32
CA VAL A 187 10.94 5.42 -6.63
C VAL A 187 11.64 5.79 -7.95
N ASP A 188 12.82 5.23 -8.21
CA ASP A 188 13.53 5.44 -9.47
C ASP A 188 12.78 4.87 -10.67
N ASN A 189 12.22 3.66 -10.54
CA ASN A 189 11.36 3.07 -11.58
C ASN A 189 10.10 3.91 -11.81
N TYR A 190 9.45 4.36 -10.75
CA TYR A 190 8.27 5.22 -10.82
C TYR A 190 8.55 6.53 -11.57
N ARG A 191 9.67 7.20 -11.29
CA ARG A 191 10.06 8.44 -11.98
C ARG A 191 10.32 8.24 -13.47
N LYS A 192 10.83 7.06 -13.84
CA LYS A 192 11.11 6.71 -15.24
C LYS A 192 9.87 6.18 -15.98
N GLY A 193 8.85 5.73 -15.25
CA GLY A 193 7.66 5.08 -15.79
C GLY A 193 7.96 3.72 -16.42
N TYR A 194 8.88 2.95 -15.82
CA TYR A 194 9.20 1.57 -16.22
C TYR A 194 8.48 0.55 -15.34
#